data_AF-A0A813G340-F1
#
_entry.id   AF-A0A813G340-F1
#
_cell.length_a   1.000
_cell.length_b   1.000
_cell.length_c   1.000
_cell.angle_alpha   90.00
_cell.angle_beta   90.00
_cell.angle_gamma   90.00
#
_symmetry.space_group_name_H-M   'P 1'
#
loop_
_entity.id
_entity.type
_entity.pdbx_description
1 polymer ?
#
loop_
_entity_poly.entity_id
_entity_poly.type
_entity_poly.pdbx_seq_one_letter_code
_entity_poly.pdbx_strand_id
1 'polypeptide(L)'
;MSASTNFENLVESSGQIDAELRQQVKDIKVQLDALQQEGSAPQAGPAVTEVGLRACTAVLGGLVGLSNKQEAEGWLQNKLAIMSGPVPIETFVKSGDFRGILFARFKNSSDRDKAVVLLRGAGLNHSGNDVWAKEDLPIQTRSTKAFLFGLKRVLKTWGFSNIHVDDNFKYITVGTEVVATDGCMEDQLLIKWHDAWSKWQEFQSSVEVGNLVQTATEMMNRARHKGKGAAKGSVGK
;
A
#
# COMPACT_ATOMS: atom_id res chain seq x y z
N MET A 1 -64.25 34.42 5.19
CA MET A 1 -63.58 34.57 3.87
C MET A 1 -62.05 34.53 4.06
N SER A 2 -61.47 33.39 4.49
CA SER A 2 -60.00 33.28 4.71
C SER A 2 -59.39 31.92 4.38
N ALA A 3 -60.11 31.04 3.67
CA ALA A 3 -59.57 29.73 3.27
C ALA A 3 -58.95 29.74 1.85
N SER A 4 -59.40 30.61 0.95
CA SER A 4 -58.94 30.64 -0.44
C SER A 4 -57.52 31.19 -0.61
N THR A 5 -57.08 32.13 0.24
CA THR A 5 -55.75 32.77 0.10
C THR A 5 -54.58 31.83 0.48
N ASN A 6 -54.81 30.79 1.28
CA ASN A 6 -53.75 29.87 1.68
C ASN A 6 -53.42 28.81 0.61
N PHE A 7 -54.35 28.51 -0.30
CA PHE A 7 -54.12 27.51 -1.33
C PHE A 7 -53.29 28.06 -2.51
N GLU A 8 -53.52 29.31 -2.90
CA GLU A 8 -52.77 29.96 -3.99
C GLU A 8 -51.28 30.12 -3.63
N ASN A 9 -50.96 30.52 -2.39
CA ASN A 9 -49.57 30.64 -1.92
C ASN A 9 -48.81 29.30 -1.92
N LEU A 10 -49.51 28.17 -1.72
CA LEU A 10 -48.90 26.83 -1.71
C LEU A 10 -48.60 26.33 -3.12
N VAL A 11 -49.46 26.64 -4.09
CA VAL A 11 -49.25 26.28 -5.50
C VAL A 11 -48.11 27.11 -6.11
N GLU A 12 -48.01 28.40 -5.78
CA GLU A 12 -46.90 29.26 -6.22
C GLU A 12 -45.55 28.83 -5.62
N SER A 13 -45.54 28.45 -4.33
CA SER A 13 -44.32 27.95 -3.68
C SER A 13 -43.84 26.62 -4.27
N SER A 14 -44.76 25.70 -4.64
CA SER A 14 -44.39 24.45 -5.30
C SER A 14 -43.78 24.67 -6.68
N GLY A 15 -44.28 25.66 -7.45
CA GLY A 15 -43.73 25.98 -8.77
C GLY A 15 -42.32 26.59 -8.70
N GLN A 16 -42.03 27.38 -7.68
CA GLN A 16 -40.70 27.95 -7.46
C GLN A 16 -39.66 26.88 -7.09
N ILE A 17 -40.03 25.93 -6.22
CA ILE A 17 -39.15 24.82 -5.82
C ILE A 17 -38.77 23.95 -7.03
N ASP A 18 -39.75 23.63 -7.88
CA ASP A 18 -39.51 22.83 -9.10
C ASP A 18 -38.60 23.55 -10.10
N ALA A 19 -38.71 24.87 -10.22
CA ALA A 19 -37.85 25.67 -11.09
C ALA A 19 -36.39 25.69 -10.58
N GLU A 20 -36.20 25.85 -9.27
CA GLU A 20 -34.88 25.86 -8.64
C GLU A 20 -34.18 24.49 -8.76
N LEU A 21 -34.90 23.39 -8.49
CA LEU A 21 -34.39 22.03 -8.66
C LEU A 21 -33.97 21.73 -10.10
N ARG A 22 -34.78 22.15 -11.08
CA ARG A 22 -34.43 21.98 -12.51
C ARG A 22 -33.18 22.76 -12.89
N GLN A 23 -32.99 23.94 -12.32
CA GLN A 23 -31.80 24.75 -12.56
C GLN A 23 -30.56 24.10 -11.92
N GLN A 24 -30.64 23.64 -10.67
CA GLN A 24 -29.54 22.94 -10.00
C GLN A 24 -29.12 21.66 -10.75
N VAL A 25 -30.07 20.87 -11.24
CA VAL A 25 -29.76 19.67 -12.04
C VAL A 25 -29.05 20.02 -13.35
N LYS A 26 -29.45 21.13 -13.99
CA LYS A 26 -28.80 21.62 -15.21
C LYS A 26 -27.36 22.06 -14.94
N ASP A 27 -27.12 22.77 -13.85
CA ASP A 27 -25.79 23.26 -13.47
C ASP A 27 -24.85 22.11 -13.10
N ILE A 28 -25.34 21.12 -12.34
CA ILE A 28 -24.58 19.89 -12.04
C ILE A 28 -24.20 19.18 -13.34
N LYS A 29 -25.11 19.07 -14.31
CA LYS A 29 -24.83 18.39 -15.58
C LYS A 29 -23.76 19.12 -16.38
N VAL A 30 -23.80 20.45 -16.43
CA VAL A 30 -22.75 21.27 -17.08
C VAL A 30 -21.40 21.08 -16.39
N GLN A 31 -21.34 21.04 -15.06
CA GLN A 31 -20.11 20.78 -14.33
C GLN A 31 -19.56 19.38 -14.61
N LEU A 32 -20.44 18.39 -14.71
CA LEU A 32 -20.07 17.00 -15.00
C LEU A 32 -19.52 16.85 -16.42
N ASP A 33 -20.14 17.51 -17.40
CA ASP A 33 -19.68 17.55 -18.78
C ASP A 33 -18.33 18.29 -18.92
N ALA A 34 -18.13 19.39 -18.19
CA ALA A 34 -16.86 20.12 -18.16
C ALA A 34 -15.72 19.25 -17.58
N LEU A 35 -15.96 18.57 -16.47
CA LEU A 35 -14.98 17.65 -15.86
C LEU A 35 -14.64 16.45 -16.77
N GLN A 36 -15.63 15.94 -17.52
CA GLN A 36 -15.39 14.87 -18.50
C GLN A 36 -14.57 15.37 -19.71
N GLN A 37 -14.79 16.61 -20.17
CA GLN A 37 -13.99 17.19 -21.24
C GLN A 37 -12.56 17.52 -20.81
N GLU A 38 -12.37 18.00 -19.58
CA GLU A 38 -11.02 18.22 -19.01
C GLU A 38 -10.26 16.90 -18.80
N GLY A 39 -10.96 15.80 -18.52
CA GLY A 39 -10.37 14.47 -18.42
C GLY A 39 -10.08 13.75 -19.74
N SER A 40 -10.53 14.28 -20.89
CA SER A 40 -10.49 13.57 -22.18
C SER A 40 -9.41 14.09 -23.16
N ALA A 41 -8.72 15.19 -22.83
CA ALA A 41 -7.52 15.56 -23.57
C ALA A 41 -6.39 14.59 -23.22
N PRO A 42 -5.69 13.97 -24.19
CA PRO A 42 -4.46 13.24 -23.93
C PRO A 42 -3.36 14.25 -23.58
N GLN A 43 -3.47 14.87 -22.41
CA GLN A 43 -2.33 15.50 -21.78
C GLN A 43 -1.33 14.38 -21.53
N ALA A 44 -0.12 14.53 -22.07
CA ALA A 44 1.03 13.72 -21.66
C ALA A 44 1.04 13.73 -20.13
N GLY A 45 0.57 12.63 -19.53
CA GLY A 45 0.31 12.59 -18.10
C GLY A 45 1.55 13.00 -17.33
N PRO A 46 1.41 13.62 -16.15
CA PRO A 46 2.55 13.92 -15.30
C PRO A 46 3.42 12.67 -15.22
N ALA A 47 4.71 12.83 -15.53
CA ALA A 47 5.66 11.72 -15.59
C ALA A 47 5.45 10.85 -14.34
N VAL A 48 5.02 9.60 -14.56
CA VAL A 48 4.65 8.73 -13.45
C VAL A 48 5.89 8.57 -12.58
N THR A 49 5.84 9.14 -11.39
CA THR A 49 6.97 9.07 -10.47
C THR A 49 7.20 7.59 -10.10
N GLU A 50 8.46 7.20 -9.89
CA GLU A 50 8.78 5.82 -9.47
C GLU A 50 7.99 5.43 -8.20
N VAL A 51 7.71 6.42 -7.35
CA VAL A 51 6.85 6.28 -6.15
C VAL A 51 5.44 5.84 -6.51
N GLY A 52 4.81 6.49 -7.50
CA GLY A 52 3.46 6.14 -7.98
C GLY A 52 3.38 4.75 -8.60
N LEU A 53 4.43 4.33 -9.33
CA LEU A 53 4.50 2.98 -9.90
C LEU A 53 4.54 1.89 -8.82
N ARG A 54 5.29 2.12 -7.73
CA ARG A 54 5.40 1.15 -6.63
C ARG A 54 4.10 1.01 -5.84
N ALA A 55 3.35 2.09 -5.64
CA ALA A 55 2.06 2.06 -4.96
C ALA A 55 1.02 1.17 -5.68
N CYS A 56 1.20 0.93 -6.98
CA CYS A 56 0.35 0.04 -7.78
C CYS A 56 0.95 -1.37 -7.97
N THR A 57 2.02 -1.71 -7.26
CA THR A 57 2.76 -2.97 -7.45
C THR A 57 2.57 -3.92 -6.27
N ALA A 58 2.23 -5.17 -6.57
CA ALA A 58 2.28 -6.29 -5.62
C ALA A 58 3.60 -7.07 -5.79
N VAL A 59 4.09 -7.62 -4.68
CA VAL A 59 5.15 -8.62 -4.61
C VAL A 59 4.53 -9.96 -4.29
N LEU A 60 4.79 -10.94 -5.15
CA LEU A 60 4.42 -12.33 -4.95
C LEU A 60 5.68 -13.14 -4.68
N GLY A 61 5.63 -14.01 -3.68
CA GLY A 61 6.72 -14.93 -3.36
C GLY A 61 6.20 -16.30 -2.97
N GLY A 62 7.13 -17.25 -2.77
CA GLY A 62 6.78 -18.66 -2.59
C GLY A 62 6.56 -19.40 -3.91
N LEU A 63 6.93 -18.81 -5.04
CA LEU A 63 6.81 -19.40 -6.37
C LEU A 63 7.99 -20.33 -6.71
N VAL A 64 8.53 -21.01 -5.70
CA VAL A 64 9.64 -21.95 -5.86
C VAL A 64 9.12 -23.19 -6.58
N GLY A 65 9.77 -23.59 -7.67
CA GLY A 65 9.31 -24.67 -8.55
C GLY A 65 8.90 -24.18 -9.95
N LEU A 66 8.59 -22.88 -10.10
CA LEU A 66 8.49 -22.26 -11.42
C LEU A 66 9.90 -21.95 -11.93
N SER A 67 10.15 -22.27 -13.19
CA SER A 67 11.51 -22.27 -13.74
C SER A 67 11.99 -20.86 -14.10
N ASN A 68 11.06 -19.95 -14.43
CA ASN A 68 11.39 -18.63 -14.96
C ASN A 68 10.24 -17.63 -14.74
N LYS A 69 10.48 -16.36 -15.10
CA LYS A 69 9.49 -15.28 -15.02
C LYS A 69 8.20 -15.61 -15.80
N GLN A 70 8.32 -16.19 -16.99
CA GLN A 70 7.18 -16.39 -17.89
C GLN A 70 6.21 -17.44 -17.35
N GLU A 71 6.72 -18.52 -16.75
CA GLU A 71 5.89 -19.48 -16.02
C GLU A 71 5.20 -18.85 -14.81
N ALA A 72 5.92 -18.01 -14.05
CA ALA A 72 5.34 -17.29 -12.91
C ALA A 72 4.24 -16.30 -13.32
N GLU A 73 4.42 -15.61 -14.45
CA GLU A 73 3.41 -14.72 -15.03
C GLU A 73 2.17 -15.49 -15.50
N GLY A 74 2.35 -16.58 -16.24
CA GLY A 74 1.25 -17.44 -16.66
C GLY A 74 0.48 -18.03 -15.48
N TRP A 75 1.20 -18.45 -14.43
CA TRP A 75 0.61 -18.91 -13.18
C TRP A 75 -0.24 -17.81 -12.53
N LEU A 76 0.30 -16.60 -12.39
CA LEU A 76 -0.40 -15.47 -11.78
C LEU A 76 -1.67 -15.10 -12.56
N GLN A 77 -1.55 -14.99 -13.88
CA GLN A 77 -2.68 -14.67 -14.76
C GLN A 77 -3.78 -15.73 -14.65
N ASN A 78 -3.42 -17.02 -14.65
CA ASN A 78 -4.38 -18.11 -14.47
C ASN A 78 -5.11 -18.02 -13.12
N LYS A 79 -4.38 -17.80 -12.01
CA LYS A 79 -4.99 -17.70 -10.68
C LYS A 79 -5.91 -16.49 -10.55
N LEU A 80 -5.49 -15.32 -11.03
CA LEU A 80 -6.35 -14.14 -11.01
C LEU A 80 -7.57 -14.30 -11.90
N ALA A 81 -7.45 -14.93 -13.08
CA ALA A 81 -8.59 -15.21 -13.94
C ALA A 81 -9.63 -16.13 -13.26
N ILE A 82 -9.21 -17.23 -12.62
CA ILE A 82 -10.10 -18.14 -11.88
C ILE A 82 -10.87 -17.40 -10.77
N MET A 83 -10.21 -16.45 -10.11
CA MET A 83 -10.81 -15.67 -9.01
C MET A 83 -11.57 -14.42 -9.50
N SER A 84 -11.70 -14.19 -10.80
CA SER A 84 -12.23 -12.94 -11.36
C SER A 84 -11.52 -11.69 -10.80
N GLY A 85 -10.21 -11.82 -10.60
CA GLY A 85 -9.33 -10.81 -10.05
C GLY A 85 -8.83 -9.82 -11.10
N PRO A 86 -8.30 -8.66 -10.67
CA PRO A 86 -7.69 -7.69 -11.58
C PRO A 86 -6.50 -8.27 -12.34
N VAL A 87 -6.29 -7.86 -13.58
CA VAL A 87 -5.17 -8.30 -14.42
C VAL A 87 -3.98 -7.34 -14.26
N PRO A 88 -2.76 -7.83 -14.00
CA PRO A 88 -1.57 -6.98 -14.00
C PRO A 88 -1.33 -6.37 -15.39
N ILE A 89 -0.94 -5.09 -15.43
CA ILE A 89 -0.49 -4.40 -16.66
C ILE A 89 0.92 -4.83 -17.05
N GLU A 90 1.76 -5.11 -16.05
CA GLU A 90 3.14 -5.53 -16.26
C GLU A 90 3.56 -6.48 -15.15
N THR A 91 4.39 -7.46 -15.48
CA THR A 91 5.13 -8.24 -14.50
C THR A 91 6.63 -8.14 -14.73
N PHE A 92 7.42 -8.19 -13.66
CA PHE A 92 8.88 -8.10 -13.74
C PHE A 92 9.57 -8.77 -12.54
N VAL A 93 10.88 -8.97 -12.65
CA VAL A 93 11.75 -9.47 -11.56
C VAL A 93 12.82 -8.40 -11.31
N LYS A 94 13.06 -8.06 -10.04
CA LYS A 94 14.06 -7.04 -9.67
C LYS A 94 15.51 -7.56 -9.73
N SER A 95 15.70 -8.86 -9.61
CA SER A 95 16.99 -9.54 -9.81
C SER A 95 17.07 -10.09 -11.23
N GLY A 96 18.27 -10.13 -11.81
CA GLY A 96 18.48 -10.70 -13.15
C GLY A 96 17.92 -12.13 -13.27
N ASP A 97 18.08 -12.94 -12.22
CA ASP A 97 17.50 -14.28 -12.17
C ASP A 97 16.17 -14.30 -11.43
N PHE A 98 15.25 -15.13 -11.93
CA PHE A 98 14.03 -15.49 -11.21
C PHE A 98 14.36 -16.38 -10.01
N ARG A 99 13.95 -15.96 -8.81
CA ARG A 99 14.19 -16.69 -7.55
C ARG A 99 12.89 -16.94 -6.79
N GLY A 100 11.82 -17.29 -7.51
CA GLY A 100 10.51 -17.52 -6.91
C GLY A 100 9.82 -16.25 -6.39
N ILE A 101 10.23 -15.06 -6.88
CA ILE A 101 9.64 -13.76 -6.55
C ILE A 101 9.28 -13.04 -7.85
N LEU A 102 8.01 -12.63 -7.96
CA LEU A 102 7.46 -11.89 -9.09
C LEU A 102 6.87 -10.57 -8.60
N PHE A 103 7.12 -9.48 -9.33
CA PHE A 103 6.46 -8.20 -9.11
C PHE A 103 5.38 -8.02 -10.18
N ALA A 104 4.18 -7.61 -9.77
CA ALA A 104 3.03 -7.42 -10.64
C ALA A 104 2.48 -6.01 -10.44
N ARG A 105 2.53 -5.18 -11.49
CA ARG A 105 1.99 -3.82 -11.50
C ARG A 105 0.57 -3.83 -12.02
N PHE A 106 -0.33 -3.15 -11.31
CA PHE A 106 -1.73 -3.00 -11.65
C PHE A 106 -2.03 -1.57 -12.11
N LYS A 107 -3.25 -1.35 -12.60
CA LYS A 107 -3.71 -0.03 -13.08
C LYS A 107 -3.71 1.05 -12.00
N ASN A 108 -4.05 0.66 -10.78
CA ASN A 108 -4.16 1.53 -9.62
C ASN A 108 -3.95 0.71 -8.33
N SER A 109 -3.83 1.39 -7.19
CA SER A 109 -3.67 0.75 -5.88
C SER A 109 -4.87 -0.13 -5.49
N SER A 110 -6.10 0.28 -5.82
CA SER A 110 -7.32 -0.49 -5.53
C SER A 110 -7.32 -1.87 -6.21
N ASP A 111 -6.93 -1.94 -7.48
CA ASP A 111 -6.79 -3.20 -8.22
C ASP A 111 -5.68 -4.07 -7.62
N ARG A 112 -4.55 -3.47 -7.25
CA ARG A 112 -3.48 -4.16 -6.53
C ARG A 112 -3.97 -4.74 -5.21
N ASP A 113 -4.70 -3.97 -4.41
CA ASP A 113 -5.18 -4.39 -3.09
C ASP A 113 -6.20 -5.50 -3.21
N LYS A 114 -7.15 -5.37 -4.15
CA LYS A 114 -8.10 -6.44 -4.47
C LYS A 114 -7.38 -7.72 -4.88
N ALA A 115 -6.38 -7.64 -5.77
CA ALA A 115 -5.60 -8.81 -6.17
C ALA A 115 -4.85 -9.44 -4.98
N VAL A 116 -4.21 -8.64 -4.12
CA VAL A 116 -3.51 -9.12 -2.92
C VAL A 116 -4.47 -9.82 -1.96
N VAL A 117 -5.66 -9.25 -1.71
CA VAL A 117 -6.69 -9.86 -0.84
C VAL A 117 -7.16 -11.21 -1.40
N LEU A 118 -7.46 -11.27 -2.70
CA LEU A 118 -7.88 -12.51 -3.37
C LEU A 118 -6.80 -13.59 -3.27
N LEU A 119 -5.55 -13.26 -3.64
CA LEU A 119 -4.42 -14.20 -3.61
C LEU A 119 -4.15 -14.72 -2.19
N ARG A 120 -4.23 -13.86 -1.17
CA ARG A 120 -4.04 -14.26 0.23
C ARG A 120 -5.19 -15.11 0.77
N GLY A 121 -6.43 -14.77 0.42
CA GLY A 121 -7.62 -15.49 0.86
C GLY A 121 -7.76 -16.88 0.25
N ALA A 122 -7.17 -17.11 -0.92
CA ALA A 122 -7.27 -18.36 -1.64
C ALA A 122 -6.35 -19.49 -1.11
N GLY A 123 -5.46 -19.22 -0.14
CA GLY A 123 -4.59 -20.25 0.46
C GLY A 123 -3.72 -20.96 -0.59
N LEU A 124 -3.16 -20.20 -1.53
CA LEU A 124 -2.46 -20.75 -2.68
C LEU A 124 -1.15 -21.44 -2.27
N ASN A 125 -0.93 -22.63 -2.82
CA ASN A 125 0.31 -23.38 -2.67
C ASN A 125 0.86 -23.75 -4.06
N HIS A 126 2.18 -23.78 -4.19
CA HIS A 126 2.87 -24.26 -5.37
C HIS A 126 4.09 -25.09 -4.98
N SER A 127 4.14 -26.34 -5.45
CA SER A 127 5.25 -27.27 -5.17
C SER A 127 5.55 -27.42 -3.67
N GLY A 128 4.50 -27.45 -2.83
CA GLY A 128 4.63 -27.58 -1.37
C GLY A 128 4.94 -26.27 -0.65
N ASN A 129 5.12 -25.15 -1.36
CA ASN A 129 5.39 -23.85 -0.76
C ASN A 129 4.14 -22.97 -0.78
N ASP A 130 3.87 -22.32 0.36
CA ASP A 130 2.78 -21.35 0.44
C ASP A 130 3.14 -20.09 -0.35
N VAL A 131 2.26 -19.73 -1.28
CA VAL A 131 2.39 -18.53 -2.07
C VAL A 131 1.81 -17.36 -1.29
N TRP A 132 2.59 -16.30 -1.15
CA TRP A 132 2.16 -15.08 -0.48
C TRP A 132 2.17 -13.90 -1.45
N ALA A 133 1.24 -12.97 -1.23
CA ALA A 133 1.15 -11.70 -1.95
C ALA A 133 1.08 -10.54 -0.96
N LYS A 134 1.77 -9.45 -1.25
CA LYS A 134 1.75 -8.21 -0.46
C LYS A 134 2.09 -6.99 -1.32
N GLU A 135 1.90 -5.80 -0.78
CA GLU A 135 2.36 -4.55 -1.40
C GLU A 135 3.89 -4.47 -1.55
N ASP A 136 4.37 -3.88 -2.66
CA ASP A 136 5.76 -3.45 -2.81
C ASP A 136 6.04 -2.12 -2.12
N LEU A 137 6.19 -2.17 -0.80
CA LEU A 137 6.52 -1.00 0.01
C LEU A 137 7.98 -0.54 -0.21
N PRO A 138 8.29 0.76 -0.11
CA PRO A 138 9.65 1.27 -0.06
C PRO A 138 10.49 0.57 1.01
N ILE A 139 11.82 0.49 0.82
CA ILE A 139 12.68 -0.23 1.76
C ILE A 139 12.60 0.37 3.17
N GLN A 140 12.53 1.70 3.27
CA GLN A 140 12.38 2.43 4.53
C GLN A 140 11.11 1.97 5.25
N THR A 141 9.96 2.01 4.58
CA THR A 141 8.68 1.53 5.13
C THR A 141 8.74 0.06 5.53
N ARG A 142 9.40 -0.80 4.75
CA ARG A 142 9.57 -2.23 5.11
C ARG A 142 10.44 -2.43 6.34
N SER A 143 11.55 -1.70 6.47
CA SER A 143 12.45 -1.77 7.61
C SER A 143 11.77 -1.27 8.88
N THR A 144 11.11 -0.12 8.80
CA THR A 144 10.22 0.42 9.84
C THR A 144 9.17 -0.60 10.28
N LYS A 145 8.43 -1.18 9.32
CA LYS A 145 7.41 -2.18 9.61
C LYS A 145 8.01 -3.38 10.33
N ALA A 146 9.15 -3.89 9.86
CA ALA A 146 9.84 -5.00 10.50
C ALA A 146 10.24 -4.67 11.95
N PHE A 147 10.77 -3.47 12.18
CA PHE A 147 11.11 -2.98 13.52
C PHE A 147 9.87 -2.91 14.43
N LEU A 148 8.81 -2.20 14.04
CA LEU A 148 7.62 -2.00 14.87
C LEU A 148 6.90 -3.32 15.21
N PHE A 149 6.79 -4.25 14.25
CA PHE A 149 6.21 -5.57 14.54
C PHE A 149 7.14 -6.43 15.41
N GLY A 150 8.46 -6.29 15.28
CA GLY A 150 9.42 -6.88 16.20
C GLY A 150 9.25 -6.33 17.62
N LEU A 151 9.16 -5.01 17.75
CA LEU A 151 8.99 -4.32 19.02
C LEU A 151 7.68 -4.73 19.71
N LYS A 152 6.59 -4.87 18.94
CA LYS A 152 5.32 -5.45 19.42
C LYS A 152 5.51 -6.83 20.03
N ARG A 153 6.36 -7.69 19.46
CA ARG A 153 6.63 -9.02 20.03
C ARG A 153 7.41 -8.92 21.34
N VAL A 154 8.44 -8.07 21.39
CA VAL A 154 9.21 -7.84 22.61
C VAL A 154 8.31 -7.34 23.74
N LEU A 155 7.48 -6.31 23.48
CA LEU A 155 6.51 -5.79 24.45
C LEU A 155 5.57 -6.89 24.98
N LYS A 156 5.09 -7.79 24.11
CA LYS A 156 4.27 -8.94 24.54
C LYS A 156 5.02 -9.87 25.48
N THR A 157 6.28 -10.20 25.17
CA THR A 157 7.14 -11.04 26.03
C THR A 157 7.35 -10.39 27.40
N TRP A 158 7.39 -9.06 27.44
CA TRP A 158 7.51 -8.26 28.67
C TRP A 158 6.17 -8.09 29.42
N GLY A 159 5.10 -8.78 29.00
CA GLY A 159 3.83 -8.81 29.71
C GLY A 159 2.84 -7.71 29.32
N PHE A 160 3.17 -6.86 28.34
CA PHE A 160 2.24 -5.84 27.87
C PHE A 160 1.13 -6.43 27.01
N SER A 161 -0.07 -5.89 27.18
CA SER A 161 -1.26 -6.18 26.38
C SER A 161 -1.74 -4.92 25.64
N ASN A 162 -2.75 -5.04 24.77
CA ASN A 162 -3.32 -3.91 24.02
C ASN A 162 -2.29 -3.14 23.17
N ILE A 163 -1.39 -3.87 22.52
CA ILE A 163 -0.33 -3.29 21.69
C ILE A 163 -0.81 -3.13 20.24
N HIS A 164 -0.80 -1.89 19.75
CA HIS A 164 -1.22 -1.54 18.39
C HIS A 164 -0.07 -0.92 17.60
N VAL A 165 0.08 -1.32 16.34
CA VAL A 165 1.04 -0.72 15.39
C VAL A 165 0.18 0.03 14.38
N ASP A 166 0.48 1.31 14.19
CA ASP A 166 -0.22 2.18 13.23
C ASP A 166 -0.21 1.58 11.81
N ASP A 167 -1.30 1.80 11.06
CA ASP A 167 -1.50 1.21 9.73
C ASP A 167 -0.47 1.75 8.70
N ASN A 168 0.03 2.97 8.91
CA ASN A 168 1.10 3.57 8.10
C ASN A 168 2.50 3.23 8.64
N PHE A 169 2.57 2.38 9.66
CA PHE A 169 3.78 1.98 10.35
C PHE A 169 4.56 3.20 10.86
N LYS A 170 3.91 4.20 11.47
CA LYS A 170 4.59 5.40 12.00
C LYS A 170 4.88 5.35 13.49
N TYR A 171 4.10 4.59 14.23
CA TYR A 171 4.24 4.48 15.67
C TYR A 171 3.64 3.18 16.19
N ILE A 172 3.94 2.89 17.46
CA ILE A 172 3.39 1.78 18.22
C ILE A 172 2.87 2.29 19.56
N THR A 173 1.71 1.79 19.98
CA THR A 173 1.08 2.14 21.26
C THR A 173 0.90 0.93 22.16
N VAL A 174 0.83 1.17 23.46
CA VAL A 174 0.40 0.23 24.50
C VAL A 174 -0.78 0.88 25.22
N GLY A 175 -1.99 0.34 25.03
CA GLY A 175 -3.20 1.07 25.40
C GLY A 175 -3.32 2.38 24.62
N THR A 176 -3.41 3.50 25.33
CA THR A 176 -3.49 4.84 24.75
C THR A 176 -2.13 5.54 24.64
N GLU A 177 -1.07 4.97 25.20
CA GLU A 177 0.24 5.62 25.26
C GLU A 177 1.07 5.28 24.02
N VAL A 178 1.72 6.30 23.44
CA VAL A 178 2.69 6.10 22.37
C VAL A 178 4.00 5.64 22.99
N VAL A 179 4.50 4.50 22.54
CA VAL A 179 5.76 3.91 23.02
C VAL A 179 6.93 4.50 22.25
N ALA A 180 6.85 4.39 20.92
CA ALA A 180 7.88 4.85 20.01
C ALA A 180 7.25 5.33 18.70
N THR A 181 7.82 6.40 18.16
CA THR A 181 7.64 6.81 16.75
C THR A 181 8.92 6.49 16.02
N ASP A 182 8.79 5.93 14.82
CA ASP A 182 9.94 5.73 13.95
C ASP A 182 10.04 6.87 12.92
N GLY A 183 11.28 7.16 12.56
CA GLY A 183 11.63 7.93 11.39
C GLY A 183 12.71 7.19 10.61
N CYS A 184 12.79 7.44 9.32
CA CYS A 184 13.96 7.07 8.54
C CYS A 184 14.58 8.34 7.99
N MET A 185 15.83 8.60 8.36
CA MET A 185 16.62 9.72 7.85
C MET A 185 17.95 9.17 7.35
N GLU A 186 18.31 9.50 6.11
CA GLU A 186 19.62 9.15 5.53
C GLU A 186 20.01 7.67 5.69
N ASP A 187 19.05 6.76 5.44
CA ASP A 187 19.23 5.30 5.54
C ASP A 187 19.47 4.76 6.97
N GLN A 188 19.23 5.58 8.00
CA GLN A 188 19.25 5.16 9.39
C GLN A 188 17.84 5.11 9.97
N LEU A 189 17.62 4.14 10.87
CA LEU A 189 16.38 4.02 11.62
C LEU A 189 16.50 4.94 12.82
N LEU A 190 15.68 5.98 12.87
CA LEU A 190 15.58 6.88 14.00
C LEU A 190 14.41 6.42 14.87
N ILE A 191 14.68 6.15 16.14
CA ILE A 191 13.68 5.73 17.11
C ILE A 191 13.50 6.85 18.12
N LYS A 192 12.30 7.42 18.17
CA LYS A 192 11.92 8.39 19.19
C LYS A 192 11.03 7.72 20.22
N TRP A 193 11.60 7.44 21.39
CA TRP A 193 10.85 6.99 22.56
C TRP A 193 10.06 8.15 23.19
N HIS A 194 8.84 7.91 23.67
CA HIS A 194 7.97 8.95 24.25
C HIS A 194 7.74 8.78 25.74
N ASP A 195 7.46 9.88 26.44
CA ASP A 195 6.98 9.92 27.83
C ASP A 195 7.72 8.98 28.79
N ALA A 196 6.99 8.10 29.49
CA ALA A 196 7.56 7.12 30.41
C ALA A 196 8.52 6.14 29.72
N TRP A 197 8.22 5.77 28.46
CA TRP A 197 9.06 4.88 27.65
C TRP A 197 10.44 5.47 27.38
N SER A 198 10.53 6.80 27.22
CA SER A 198 11.82 7.49 27.03
C SER A 198 12.75 7.42 28.24
N LYS A 199 12.19 7.18 29.45
CA LYS A 199 12.95 7.08 30.70
C LYS A 199 13.33 5.63 31.06
N TRP A 200 12.74 4.65 30.38
CA TRP A 200 12.93 3.24 30.70
C TRP A 200 14.17 2.65 30.00
N GLN A 201 15.35 2.99 30.53
CA GLN A 201 16.64 2.62 29.92
C GLN A 201 16.86 1.11 29.79
N GLU A 202 16.42 0.33 30.78
CA GLU A 202 16.53 -1.13 30.77
C GLU A 202 15.86 -1.73 29.53
N PHE A 203 14.63 -1.31 29.22
CA PHE A 203 13.91 -1.76 28.04
C PHE A 203 14.60 -1.30 26.75
N GLN A 204 14.98 -0.02 26.66
CA GLN A 204 15.62 0.55 25.47
C GLN A 204 16.96 -0.11 25.14
N SER A 205 17.70 -0.51 26.18
CA SER A 205 19.04 -1.09 26.07
C SER A 205 19.02 -2.62 26.09
N SER A 206 17.82 -3.23 26.07
CA SER A 206 17.67 -4.67 26.01
C SER A 206 18.27 -5.24 24.73
N VAL A 207 18.80 -6.45 24.84
CA VAL A 207 19.43 -7.17 23.70
C VAL A 207 18.42 -7.37 22.58
N GLU A 208 17.16 -7.60 22.93
CA GLU A 208 16.05 -7.78 22.00
C GLU A 208 15.81 -6.53 21.17
N VAL A 209 15.72 -5.36 21.81
CA VAL A 209 15.56 -4.08 21.09
C VAL A 209 16.79 -3.81 20.22
N GLY A 210 18.00 -4.02 20.73
CA GLY A 210 19.25 -3.89 19.95
C GLY A 210 19.25 -4.74 18.67
N ASN A 211 18.84 -6.01 18.77
CA ASN A 211 18.74 -6.91 17.63
C ASN A 211 17.72 -6.43 16.58
N LEU A 212 16.62 -5.81 17.00
CA LEU A 212 15.63 -5.25 16.08
C LEU A 212 16.19 -4.05 15.31
N VAL A 213 16.91 -3.15 16.00
CA VAL A 213 17.56 -1.99 15.36
C VAL A 213 18.60 -2.46 14.34
N GLN A 214 19.43 -3.42 14.73
CA GLN A 214 20.45 -4.00 13.85
C GLN A 214 19.80 -4.62 12.60
N THR A 215 18.77 -5.45 12.78
CA THR A 215 18.07 -6.12 11.67
C THR A 215 17.49 -5.11 10.68
N ALA A 216 16.81 -4.06 11.17
CA ALA A 216 16.22 -3.02 10.33
C ALA A 216 17.30 -2.22 9.57
N THR A 217 18.42 -1.91 10.24
CA THR A 217 19.58 -1.22 9.66
C THR A 217 20.23 -2.05 8.56
N GLU A 218 20.44 -3.35 8.80
CA GLU A 218 20.98 -4.27 7.80
C GLU A 218 20.06 -4.42 6.59
N MET A 219 18.73 -4.36 6.77
CA MET A 219 17.78 -4.37 5.65
C MET A 219 17.96 -3.14 4.76
N MET A 220 18.13 -1.95 5.34
CA MET A 220 18.37 -0.72 4.58
C MET A 220 19.73 -0.75 3.89
N ASN A 221 20.78 -1.15 4.60
CA ASN A 221 22.13 -1.28 4.04
C ASN A 221 22.19 -2.26 2.86
N ARG A 222 21.49 -3.41 2.95
CA ARG A 222 21.42 -4.37 1.83
C ARG A 222 20.75 -3.79 0.59
N ALA A 223 19.77 -2.89 0.74
CA ALA A 223 19.14 -2.25 -0.40
C ALA A 223 20.07 -1.26 -1.12
N ARG A 224 20.94 -0.56 -0.39
CA ARG A 224 21.93 0.39 -0.96
C ARG A 224 22.91 -0.32 -1.90
N HIS A 225 23.41 -1.48 -1.47
CA HIS A 225 24.45 -2.19 -2.22
C HIS A 225 23.92 -2.94 -3.45
N LYS A 226 22.62 -3.20 -3.54
CA LYS A 226 22.01 -3.90 -4.70
C LYS A 226 21.88 -3.03 -5.96
N GLY A 227 22.09 -1.70 -5.87
CA GLY A 227 21.98 -0.78 -7.00
C GLY A 227 23.27 -0.53 -7.80
N LYS A 228 24.44 -1.02 -7.36
CA LYS A 228 25.74 -0.80 -8.03
C LYS A 228 26.26 -2.02 -8.80
N GLY A 229 25.40 -2.98 -9.12
CA GLY A 229 25.75 -4.14 -9.96
C GLY A 229 25.78 -3.75 -11.44
N ALA A 230 26.95 -3.88 -12.07
CA ALA A 230 27.28 -3.51 -13.44
C ALA A 230 26.21 -3.86 -14.49
N ALA A 231 25.67 -2.84 -15.15
CA ALA A 231 25.09 -2.96 -16.47
C ALA A 231 26.22 -3.29 -17.48
N LYS A 232 26.69 -4.54 -17.48
CA LYS A 232 27.57 -5.05 -18.53
C LYS A 232 26.67 -5.54 -19.67
N GLY A 233 26.10 -4.60 -20.40
CA GLY A 233 25.47 -4.88 -21.69
C GLY A 233 26.57 -5.29 -22.66
N SER A 234 26.79 -6.59 -22.84
CA SER A 234 27.49 -7.08 -24.03
C SER A 234 26.55 -6.88 -25.21
N VAL A 235 26.77 -5.82 -25.97
CA VAL A 235 26.23 -5.68 -27.32
C VAL A 235 26.90 -6.77 -28.16
N GLY A 236 26.20 -7.89 -28.36
CA GLY A 236 26.59 -8.89 -29.33
C GLY A 236 26.41 -8.31 -30.74
N LYS A 237 27.52 -8.26 -31.49
CA LYS A 237 27.53 -8.13 -32.94
C LYS A 237 27.25 -9.47 -33.58
#